data_AF-A0A4Q5QE36-F1
#
_entry.id   AF-A0A4Q5QE36-F1
#
_cell.length_a   1.000
_cell.length_b   1.000
_cell.length_c   1.000
_cell.angle_alpha   90.00
_cell.angle_beta   90.00
_cell.angle_gamma   90.00
#
_symmetry.space_group_name_H-M   'P 1'
#
loop_
_entity.id
_entity.type
_entity.pdbx_description
1 polymer ?
#
loop_
_entity_poly.entity_id
_entity_poly.type
_entity_poly.pdbx_seq_one_letter_code
_entity_poly.pdbx_strand_id
1 'polypeptide(L)' 'MAYRTELGRVRGLGSAKEGAHHWWKQRLTAGSNLFLMLWFFIAILRLPAYDYDTVHTWLSSSWAAIPMALLILS' A
#
# COMPACT_ATOMS: atom_id res chain seq x y z
N MET A 1 15.81 45.67 -20.33
CA MET A 1 15.62 44.22 -20.54
C MET A 1 15.58 43.56 -19.18
N ALA A 2 14.55 42.78 -18.85
CA ALA A 2 14.42 42.17 -17.53
C ALA A 2 15.26 40.88 -17.42
N TYR A 3 16.31 40.89 -16.59
CA TYR A 3 17.21 39.75 -16.42
C TYR A 3 16.54 38.66 -15.57
N ARG A 4 15.77 37.77 -16.22
CA ARG A 4 15.05 36.68 -15.55
C ARG A 4 16.07 35.63 -15.10
N THR A 5 16.49 35.70 -13.83
CA THR A 5 17.58 34.88 -13.29
C THR A 5 17.26 33.38 -13.35
N GLU A 6 18.30 32.56 -13.57
CA GLU A 6 18.19 31.09 -13.64
C GLU A 6 17.50 30.47 -12.42
N LEU A 7 17.68 31.07 -11.24
CA LEU A 7 16.98 30.70 -10.00
C LEU A 7 15.45 30.73 -10.14
N GLY A 8 14.89 31.65 -10.93
CA GLY A 8 13.46 31.71 -11.24
C GLY A 8 12.96 30.58 -12.13
N ARG A 9 13.85 29.87 -12.85
CA ARG A 9 13.51 28.73 -13.73
C ARG A 9 13.43 27.40 -12.98
N VAL A 10 14.01 27.31 -11.78
CA VAL A 10 14.03 26.09 -10.94
C VAL A 10 13.16 26.19 -9.68
N ARG A 11 12.83 27.41 -9.21
CA ARG A 11 12.03 27.67 -8.00
C ARG A 11 10.54 27.37 -8.21
N GLY A 12 10.23 26.08 -8.32
CA GLY A 12 8.87 25.55 -8.47
C GLY A 12 8.81 24.04 -8.75
N LEU A 13 9.92 23.41 -9.14
CA LEU A 13 9.98 21.99 -9.55
C LEU A 13 10.32 21.01 -8.39
N GLY A 14 10.49 21.53 -7.17
CA GLY A 14 11.06 20.76 -6.05
C GLY A 14 12.56 20.44 -6.25
N SER A 15 13.18 19.81 -5.24
CA SER A 15 14.61 19.46 -5.29
C SER A 15 14.92 18.31 -6.26
N ALA A 16 13.94 17.44 -6.53
CA ALA A 16 14.09 16.27 -7.38
C ALA A 16 13.02 16.27 -8.49
N LYS A 17 13.41 16.63 -9.72
CA LYS A 17 12.53 16.79 -10.89
C LYS A 17 11.73 15.53 -11.29
N GLU A 18 12.06 14.35 -10.77
CA GLU A 18 11.36 13.08 -10.99
C GLU A 18 11.08 12.31 -9.65
N GLY A 19 11.38 12.91 -8.49
CA GLY A 19 11.52 12.13 -7.25
C GLY A 19 10.20 11.78 -6.55
N ALA A 20 9.23 12.69 -6.53
CA ALA A 20 8.11 12.62 -5.60
C ALA A 20 7.17 11.42 -5.84
N HIS A 21 6.85 11.11 -7.11
CA HIS A 21 5.83 10.12 -7.43
C HIS A 21 6.29 8.68 -7.15
N HIS A 22 7.56 8.36 -7.39
CA HIS A 22 8.14 7.05 -7.06
C HIS A 22 8.34 6.89 -5.54
N TRP A 23 8.87 7.93 -4.89
CA TRP A 23 9.07 7.97 -3.42
C TRP A 23 7.75 7.93 -2.64
N TRP A 24 6.64 8.37 -3.21
CA TRP A 24 5.31 8.25 -2.59
C TRP A 24 4.71 6.85 -2.82
N LYS A 25 4.76 6.30 -4.05
CA LYS A 25 4.27 4.93 -4.35
C LYS A 25 4.87 3.86 -3.44
N GLN A 26 6.20 3.84 -3.27
CA GLN A 26 6.85 2.83 -2.42
C GLN A 26 6.35 2.86 -0.96
N ARG A 27 6.08 4.05 -0.41
CA ARG A 27 5.56 4.21 0.96
C ARG A 27 4.07 3.89 1.05
N LEU A 28 3.31 4.16 -0.01
CA LEU A 28 1.91 3.74 -0.13
C LEU A 28 1.79 2.22 -0.16
N THR A 29 2.57 1.53 -0.99
CA THR A 29 2.62 0.05 -1.01
C THR A 29 3.06 -0.53 0.34
N ALA A 30 4.14 0.00 0.93
CA ALA A 30 4.62 -0.46 2.24
C ALA A 30 3.58 -0.22 3.36
N GLY A 31 2.88 0.92 3.34
CA GLY A 31 1.79 1.21 4.26
C GLY A 31 0.58 0.29 4.05
N SER A 32 0.16 0.08 2.81
CA SER A 32 -0.93 -0.84 2.46
C SER A 32 -0.61 -2.28 2.89
N ASN A 33 0.60 -2.78 2.65
CA ASN A 33 0.98 -4.13 3.09
C ASN A 33 1.04 -4.21 4.64
N LEU A 34 1.55 -3.18 5.34
CA LEU A 34 1.47 -3.12 6.81
C LEU A 34 0.02 -3.18 7.34
N PHE A 35 -0.92 -2.45 6.70
CA PHE A 35 -2.34 -2.51 7.04
C PHE A 35 -2.97 -3.87 6.74
N LEU A 36 -2.67 -4.47 5.57
CA LEU A 36 -3.16 -5.81 5.20
C LEU A 36 -2.62 -6.90 6.12
N MET A 37 -1.35 -6.82 6.52
CA MET A 37 -0.72 -7.76 7.44
C MET A 37 -1.29 -7.65 8.86
N LEU A 38 -1.53 -6.43 9.36
CA LEU A 38 -2.24 -6.21 10.62
C LEU A 38 -3.68 -6.74 10.58
N TRP A 39 -4.40 -6.49 9.48
CA TRP A 39 -5.74 -7.05 9.24
C TRP A 39 -5.71 -8.59 9.23
N PHE A 40 -4.71 -9.21 8.59
CA PHE A 40 -4.57 -10.66 8.47
C PHE A 40 -4.39 -11.33 9.84
N PHE A 41 -3.52 -10.79 10.70
CA PHE A 41 -3.38 -11.28 12.08
C PHE A 41 -4.70 -11.13 12.87
N ILE A 42 -5.39 -9.99 12.76
CA ILE A 42 -6.67 -9.77 13.45
C ILE A 42 -7.78 -10.70 12.90
N ALA A 43 -7.76 -11.03 11.61
CA ALA A 43 -8.72 -11.93 11.00
C ALA A 43 -8.49 -13.39 11.47
N ILE A 44 -7.24 -13.86 11.46
CA ILE A 44 -6.87 -15.18 12.00
C ILE A 44 -7.24 -15.29 13.48
N LEU A 45 -6.89 -14.29 14.30
CA LEU A 45 -7.22 -14.27 15.74
C LEU A 45 -8.73 -14.19 16.05
N ARG A 46 -9.58 -14.00 15.03
CA ARG A 46 -11.05 -14.03 15.13
C ARG A 46 -11.68 -15.31 14.56
N LEU A 47 -10.91 -16.24 14.00
CA LEU A 47 -11.45 -17.52 13.56
C LEU A 47 -11.88 -18.36 14.77
N PRO A 48 -13.06 -19.00 14.74
CA PRO A 48 -13.55 -19.83 15.86
C PRO A 48 -12.75 -21.13 16.01
N ALA A 49 -12.12 -21.59 14.93
CA ALA A 49 -11.25 -22.76 14.88
C ALA A 49 -10.22 -22.59 13.75
N TYR A 50 -9.15 -23.39 13.78
CA TYR A 50 -8.04 -23.36 12.82
C TYR A 50 -7.96 -24.63 11.97
N ASP A 51 -9.08 -25.34 11.84
CA ASP A 51 -9.23 -26.50 10.96
C ASP A 51 -9.39 -26.07 9.48
N TYR A 52 -9.24 -27.05 8.59
CA TYR A 52 -9.30 -26.81 7.14
C TYR A 52 -10.66 -26.27 6.67
N ASP A 53 -11.78 -26.74 7.23
CA ASP A 53 -13.12 -26.39 6.76
C ASP A 53 -13.51 -24.97 7.19
N THR A 54 -13.21 -24.60 8.44
CA THR A 54 -13.37 -23.22 8.93
C THR A 54 -12.53 -22.24 8.10
N VAL A 55 -11.26 -22.57 7.83
CA VAL A 55 -10.37 -21.69 7.03
C VAL A 55 -10.82 -21.62 5.58
N HIS A 56 -11.18 -22.74 4.94
CA HIS A 56 -11.69 -22.79 3.57
C HIS A 56 -12.99 -21.99 3.43
N THR A 57 -13.95 -22.19 4.34
CA THR A 57 -15.22 -21.46 4.36
C THR A 57 -15.00 -19.96 4.55
N TRP A 58 -14.12 -19.55 5.47
CA TRP A 58 -13.73 -18.14 5.63
C TRP A 58 -13.12 -17.56 4.35
N LEU A 59 -12.15 -18.25 3.75
CA LEU A 59 -11.43 -17.80 2.55
C LEU A 59 -12.32 -17.74 1.31
N SER A 60 -13.40 -18.54 1.25
CA SER A 60 -14.40 -18.49 0.18
C SER A 60 -15.22 -17.18 0.16
N SER A 61 -15.23 -16.43 1.27
CA SER A 61 -15.92 -15.14 1.35
C SER A 61 -15.13 -14.03 0.64
N SER A 62 -15.82 -13.21 -0.16
CA SER A 62 -15.20 -12.08 -0.87
C SER A 62 -14.47 -11.10 0.06
N TRP A 63 -14.92 -11.00 1.32
CA TRP A 63 -14.30 -10.15 2.35
C TRP A 63 -12.93 -10.66 2.82
N ALA A 64 -12.67 -11.98 2.74
CA ALA A 64 -11.35 -12.57 3.01
C ALA A 64 -10.51 -12.68 1.73
N ALA A 65 -11.12 -13.15 0.64
CA ALA A 65 -10.44 -13.44 -0.62
C ALA A 65 -9.76 -12.21 -1.24
N ILE A 66 -10.45 -11.05 -1.26
CA ILE A 66 -9.92 -9.82 -1.88
C ILE A 66 -8.66 -9.30 -1.15
N PRO A 67 -8.67 -9.02 0.16
CA PRO A 67 -7.47 -8.58 0.87
C PRO A 67 -6.35 -9.65 0.91
N MET A 68 -6.68 -10.94 0.89
CA MET A 68 -5.66 -12.00 0.76
C MET A 68 -4.99 -11.99 -0.62
N ALA A 69 -5.76 -11.88 -1.70
CA ALA A 69 -5.21 -11.74 -3.05
C ALA A 69 -4.34 -10.48 -3.18
N LEU A 70 -4.76 -9.36 -2.57
CA LEU A 70 -3.97 -8.13 -2.54
C LEU A 70 -2.64 -8.30 -1.78
N LEU A 71 -2.64 -8.96 -0.61
CA LEU A 71 -1.42 -9.23 0.18
C LEU A 71 -0.44 -10.16 -0.56
N ILE A 72 -0.96 -11.14 -1.32
CA ILE A 72 -0.14 -12.06 -2.14
C ILE A 72 0.48 -11.35 -3.37
N LEU A 73 -0.13 -10.25 -3.83
CA LEU A 73 0.28 -9.51 -5.03
C LEU A 73 1.08 -8.21 -4.76
N SER A 74 1.29 -7.82 -3.50
CA SER A 74 1.84 -6.50 -3.09
C SER A 74 3.31 -6.48 -2.68
#